data_AF-A0A239CY56-F1
#
_entry.id   AF-A0A239CY56-F1
#
_cell.length_a   1.000
_cell.length_b   1.000
_cell.length_c   1.000
_cell.angle_alpha   90.00
_cell.angle_beta   90.00
_cell.angle_gamma   90.00
#
_symmetry.space_group_name_H-M   'P 1'
#
loop_
_entity.id
_entity.type
_entity.pdbx_description
1 polymer ?
#
loop_
_entity_poly.entity_id
_entity_poly.type
_entity_poly.pdbx_seq_one_letter_code
_entity_poly.pdbx_strand_id
1 'polypeptide(L)'
;MRVTDQALRVLVLAAEEAHGSGETPVTGYHLLLGLADGEGGARHVLDVSAARLRAPAPPPPGEVALAGEAVAGVEAGVAGEIDGASSPAVREIAGGSFPSAKEIADRAVSHAQASGRDYATTTDLLFAALGPDDGPAAALLRAAGVDPARIRAALTEQDHATCCAESGISKIRPILAGMGSHAARMPGRFRAAAGLLPVLLLYAVVVAVTWDSAGPETVLVIGALAWLVMGPLFQLRVRQQTRASLASTPETLIVPAGIRPLLDRLGVRDLEVRRRPGVAADRCLRLGRRAWLVISGNTEDHPEWAGFVLWHEIAHLARRDILMSQIRPAAWFSVYCAALISVDFRALAIVVVGGPLLIVAQRWWSELACDRLAVRFAGTAALHGWVADQREIQRIARRQGVQERWSWLTHPPLALRTALHPHSPAADPVASPA
;
A
#
# COMPACT_ATOMS: atom_id res chain seq x y z
N MET A 1 0.95 -17.73 -14.36
CA MET A 1 0.97 -16.25 -14.42
C MET A 1 -0.07 -15.69 -13.46
N ARG A 2 0.13 -14.49 -12.89
CA ARG A 2 -0.80 -13.91 -11.91
C ARG A 2 -1.68 -12.85 -12.57
N VAL A 3 -2.94 -12.75 -12.16
CA VAL A 3 -3.74 -11.53 -12.37
C VAL A 3 -3.54 -10.60 -11.16
N THR A 4 -3.64 -9.30 -11.37
CA THR A 4 -3.65 -8.35 -10.24
C THR A 4 -4.89 -8.53 -9.36
N ASP A 5 -4.83 -8.09 -8.10
CA ASP A 5 -5.97 -8.17 -7.18
C ASP A 5 -7.17 -7.31 -7.66
N GLN A 6 -6.91 -6.25 -8.44
CA GLN A 6 -7.96 -5.46 -9.10
C GLN A 6 -8.60 -6.25 -10.25
N ALA A 7 -7.79 -6.84 -11.13
CA ALA A 7 -8.28 -7.71 -12.20
C ALA A 7 -9.07 -8.91 -11.65
N LEU A 8 -8.62 -9.51 -10.55
CA LEU A 8 -9.34 -10.57 -9.87
C LEU A 8 -10.68 -10.09 -9.31
N ARG A 9 -10.73 -8.90 -8.69
CA ARG A 9 -11.97 -8.29 -8.20
C ARG A 9 -12.95 -8.00 -9.34
N VAL A 10 -12.48 -7.50 -10.48
CA VAL A 10 -13.30 -7.33 -11.68
C VAL A 10 -13.90 -8.65 -12.16
N LEU A 11 -13.13 -9.74 -12.14
CA LEU A 11 -13.64 -11.08 -12.50
C LEU A 11 -14.70 -11.57 -11.50
N VAL A 12 -14.55 -11.27 -10.21
CA VAL A 12 -15.57 -11.55 -9.18
C VAL A 12 -16.83 -10.73 -9.42
N LEU A 13 -16.71 -9.42 -9.66
CA LEU A 13 -17.84 -8.54 -10.00
C LEU A 13 -18.60 -9.03 -11.25
N ALA A 14 -17.87 -9.49 -12.28
CA ALA A 14 -18.47 -10.07 -13.47
C ALA A 14 -19.25 -11.35 -13.16
N ALA A 15 -18.73 -12.20 -12.27
CA ALA A 15 -19.43 -13.42 -11.84
C ALA A 15 -20.67 -13.11 -10.98
N GLU A 16 -20.59 -12.11 -10.10
CA GLU A 16 -21.71 -11.62 -9.31
C GLU A 16 -22.82 -11.05 -10.20
N GLU A 17 -22.48 -10.26 -11.22
CA GLU A 17 -23.45 -9.75 -12.19
C GLU A 17 -24.14 -10.88 -12.96
N ALA A 18 -23.36 -11.84 -13.48
CA ALA A 18 -23.92 -12.99 -14.20
C ALA A 18 -24.88 -13.80 -13.30
N HIS A 19 -24.49 -14.02 -12.04
CA HIS A 19 -25.34 -14.71 -11.08
C HIS A 19 -26.61 -13.91 -10.74
N GLY A 20 -26.49 -12.60 -10.55
CA GLY A 20 -27.61 -11.70 -10.27
C GLY A 20 -28.63 -11.63 -11.42
N SER A 21 -28.16 -11.80 -12.65
CA SER A 21 -28.98 -11.88 -13.87
C SER A 21 -29.47 -13.31 -14.19
N GLY A 22 -29.10 -14.33 -13.40
CA GLY A 22 -29.45 -15.72 -13.72
C GLY A 22 -28.78 -16.25 -14.99
N GLU A 23 -27.70 -15.61 -15.45
CA GLU A 23 -26.98 -15.96 -16.65
C GLU A 23 -25.79 -16.88 -16.37
N THR A 24 -25.69 -17.97 -17.14
CA THR A 24 -24.49 -18.81 -17.17
C THR A 24 -24.19 -19.22 -18.62
N PRO A 25 -22.91 -19.20 -19.06
CA PRO A 25 -21.69 -18.87 -18.31
C PRO A 25 -21.42 -17.35 -18.17
N VAL A 26 -20.43 -16.97 -17.33
CA VAL A 26 -19.93 -15.58 -17.27
C VAL A 26 -19.30 -15.21 -18.61
N THR A 27 -19.89 -14.25 -19.29
CA THR A 27 -19.50 -13.80 -20.64
C THR A 27 -18.72 -12.48 -20.63
N GLY A 28 -18.18 -12.09 -21.80
CA GLY A 28 -17.53 -10.78 -21.99
C GLY A 28 -18.43 -9.57 -21.70
N TYR A 29 -19.76 -9.71 -21.80
CA TYR A 29 -20.72 -8.68 -21.37
C TYR A 29 -20.59 -8.40 -19.86
N HIS A 30 -20.71 -9.44 -19.05
CA HIS A 30 -20.56 -9.36 -17.60
C HIS A 30 -19.18 -8.83 -17.20
N LEU A 31 -18.13 -9.22 -17.95
CA LEU A 31 -16.79 -8.69 -17.73
C LEU A 31 -16.70 -7.18 -17.99
N LEU A 32 -17.32 -6.66 -19.05
CA LEU A 32 -17.36 -5.22 -19.31
C LEU A 32 -18.09 -4.46 -18.20
N LEU A 33 -19.19 -5.02 -17.66
CA LEU A 33 -19.88 -4.44 -16.51
C LEU A 33 -18.99 -4.44 -15.27
N GLY A 34 -18.32 -5.55 -14.98
CA GLY A 34 -17.34 -5.64 -13.89
C GLY A 34 -16.17 -4.67 -14.05
N LEU A 35 -15.70 -4.43 -15.28
CA LEU A 35 -14.65 -3.44 -15.58
C LEU A 35 -15.14 -2.00 -15.40
N ALA A 36 -16.39 -1.71 -15.75
CA ALA A 36 -17.01 -0.39 -15.60
C ALA A 36 -17.36 -0.05 -14.14
N ASP A 37 -17.82 -1.04 -13.36
CA ASP A 37 -18.15 -0.88 -11.93
C ASP A 37 -16.94 -1.08 -11.00
N GLY A 38 -15.88 -1.75 -11.48
CA GLY A 38 -14.67 -2.02 -10.71
C GLY A 38 -13.77 -0.80 -10.47
N GLU A 39 -12.55 -1.08 -10.02
CA GLU A 39 -11.47 -0.09 -9.89
C GLU A 39 -10.34 -0.48 -10.84
N GLY A 40 -9.53 0.50 -11.24
CA GLY A 40 -8.41 0.30 -12.16
C GLY A 40 -8.55 1.12 -13.44
N GLY A 41 -7.62 0.93 -14.36
CA GLY A 41 -7.48 1.79 -15.54
C GLY A 41 -8.34 1.34 -16.68
N ALA A 42 -8.82 0.09 -16.69
CA ALA A 42 -9.93 -0.24 -17.56
C ALA A 42 -11.12 0.69 -17.33
N ARG A 43 -11.48 0.96 -16.07
CA ARG A 43 -12.55 1.91 -15.74
C ARG A 43 -12.24 3.33 -16.23
N HIS A 44 -11.02 3.79 -16.02
CA HIS A 44 -10.60 5.13 -16.45
C HIS A 44 -10.59 5.28 -17.98
N VAL A 45 -10.19 4.24 -18.71
CA VAL A 45 -10.18 4.24 -20.18
C VAL A 45 -11.59 4.07 -20.75
N LEU A 46 -12.42 3.23 -20.11
CA LEU A 46 -13.81 3.00 -20.52
C LEU A 46 -14.63 4.28 -20.46
N ASP A 47 -14.42 5.10 -19.44
CA ASP A 47 -15.16 6.36 -19.19
C ASP A 47 -16.70 6.21 -19.36
N VAL A 48 -17.21 5.04 -18.99
CA VAL A 48 -18.61 4.67 -19.06
C VAL A 48 -18.99 3.91 -17.80
N SER A 49 -20.15 4.25 -17.23
CA SER A 49 -20.68 3.54 -16.07
C SER A 49 -21.37 2.25 -16.49
N ALA A 50 -21.41 1.24 -15.62
CA ALA A 50 -22.16 0.02 -15.92
C ALA A 50 -23.66 0.31 -16.09
N ALA A 51 -24.21 1.31 -15.38
CA ALA A 51 -25.58 1.76 -15.59
C ALA A 51 -25.84 2.21 -17.04
N ARG A 52 -24.87 2.87 -17.68
CA ARG A 52 -24.97 3.27 -19.08
C ARG A 52 -24.79 2.09 -20.04
N LEU A 53 -23.97 1.10 -19.69
CA LEU A 53 -23.86 -0.15 -20.47
C LEU A 53 -25.11 -1.03 -20.39
N ARG A 54 -25.85 -0.97 -19.28
CA ARG A 54 -27.13 -1.68 -19.08
C ARG A 54 -28.29 -0.97 -19.80
N ALA A 55 -28.16 0.32 -20.09
CA ALA A 55 -29.23 1.08 -20.72
C ALA A 55 -29.46 0.59 -22.17
N PRO A 56 -30.72 0.44 -22.61
CA PRO A 56 -31.01 0.14 -24.00
C PRO A 56 -30.44 1.26 -24.89
N ALA A 57 -29.84 0.88 -26.01
CA ALA A 57 -29.28 1.85 -26.95
C ALA A 57 -30.36 2.86 -27.34
N PRO A 58 -30.08 4.18 -27.31
CA PRO A 58 -31.00 5.13 -27.90
C PRO A 58 -31.17 4.79 -29.39
N PRO A 59 -32.39 4.87 -29.95
CA PRO A 59 -32.61 4.58 -31.36
C PRO A 59 -31.70 5.47 -32.22
N PRO A 60 -31.14 4.94 -33.33
CA PRO A 60 -30.22 5.69 -34.15
C PRO A 60 -30.86 6.99 -34.64
N PRO A 61 -30.13 8.13 -34.60
CA PRO A 61 -30.64 9.40 -35.08
C PRO A 61 -30.89 9.31 -36.59
N GLY A 62 -32.14 9.11 -36.98
CA GLY A 62 -32.57 8.92 -38.36
C GLY A 62 -33.78 7.99 -38.54
N GLU A 63 -34.07 7.11 -37.56
CA GLU A 63 -35.15 6.13 -37.69
C GLU A 63 -36.47 6.56 -37.01
N VAL A 64 -36.44 7.61 -36.18
CA VAL A 64 -37.62 8.12 -35.46
C VAL A 64 -38.56 8.96 -36.35
N ALA A 65 -38.18 9.24 -37.60
CA ALA A 65 -38.99 10.08 -38.51
C ALA A 65 -40.11 9.32 -39.27
N LEU A 66 -40.17 7.99 -39.19
CA LEU A 66 -41.18 7.19 -39.92
C LEU A 66 -42.13 6.36 -39.04
N ALA A 67 -41.92 6.33 -37.71
CA ALA A 67 -42.79 5.59 -36.78
C ALA A 67 -43.93 6.43 -36.16
N GLY A 68 -44.15 7.66 -36.66
CA GLY A 68 -45.09 8.63 -36.08
C GLY A 68 -46.59 8.44 -36.40
N GLU A 69 -46.99 7.45 -37.21
CA GLU A 69 -48.40 7.32 -37.64
C GLU A 69 -49.04 5.94 -37.40
N ALA A 70 -48.37 4.97 -36.77
CA ALA A 70 -48.89 3.60 -36.73
C ALA A 70 -48.80 2.88 -35.38
N VAL A 71 -49.07 3.51 -34.23
CA VAL A 71 -49.38 2.75 -33.01
C VAL A 71 -50.39 3.50 -32.12
N ALA A 72 -51.67 3.45 -32.50
CA ALA A 72 -52.79 3.61 -31.59
C ALA A 72 -53.54 2.28 -31.55
N GLY A 73 -53.27 1.46 -30.53
CA GLY A 73 -54.07 0.28 -30.24
C GLY A 73 -53.27 -0.99 -29.96
N VAL A 74 -52.54 -1.03 -28.84
CA VAL A 74 -52.36 -2.25 -28.04
C VAL A 74 -52.19 -1.83 -26.58
N GLU A 75 -53.30 -1.58 -25.90
CA GLU A 75 -53.36 -1.71 -24.45
C GLU A 75 -53.95 -3.09 -24.12
N ALA A 76 -53.36 -3.73 -23.11
CA ALA A 76 -53.82 -4.90 -22.35
C ALA A 76 -53.02 -6.20 -22.57
N GLY A 77 -52.15 -6.46 -21.60
CA GLY A 77 -52.00 -7.79 -21.03
C GLY A 77 -50.71 -8.53 -21.35
N VAL A 78 -49.62 -8.22 -20.65
CA VAL A 78 -48.60 -9.21 -20.26
C VAL A 78 -47.97 -8.77 -18.93
N ALA A 79 -48.51 -9.25 -17.81
CA ALA A 79 -47.75 -9.41 -16.59
C ALA A 79 -46.91 -10.69 -16.77
N GLY A 80 -45.81 -10.54 -17.50
CA GLY A 80 -44.85 -11.60 -17.79
C GLY A 80 -43.66 -11.46 -16.86
N GLU A 81 -43.42 -12.51 -16.09
CA GLU A 81 -42.17 -12.87 -15.43
C GLU A 81 -40.97 -12.31 -16.20
N ILE A 82 -40.33 -11.28 -15.63
CA ILE A 82 -39.12 -10.67 -16.20
C ILE A 82 -37.99 -11.65 -15.89
N ASP A 83 -37.84 -12.63 -16.77
CA ASP A 83 -36.74 -13.57 -16.75
C ASP A 83 -35.45 -12.77 -16.98
N GLY A 84 -34.58 -12.75 -15.97
CA GLY A 84 -33.42 -11.84 -15.83
C GLY A 84 -32.28 -12.06 -16.84
N ALA A 85 -32.48 -12.91 -17.84
CA ALA A 85 -31.52 -13.12 -18.90
C ALA A 85 -31.28 -11.80 -19.65
N SER A 86 -30.02 -11.55 -19.98
CA SER A 86 -29.55 -10.44 -20.83
C SER A 86 -30.61 -10.11 -21.84
N SER A 87 -31.16 -8.89 -21.73
CA SER A 87 -32.29 -8.44 -22.54
C SER A 87 -32.05 -8.91 -23.97
N PRO A 88 -33.00 -9.58 -24.64
CA PRO A 88 -32.82 -10.08 -26.01
C PRO A 88 -32.21 -9.01 -26.95
N ALA A 89 -32.50 -7.74 -26.66
CA ALA A 89 -31.86 -6.57 -27.27
C ALA A 89 -30.32 -6.57 -27.19
N VAL A 90 -29.69 -6.93 -26.06
CA VAL A 90 -28.23 -7.00 -25.92
C VAL A 90 -27.62 -8.09 -26.81
N ARG A 91 -28.28 -9.25 -26.90
CA ARG A 91 -27.81 -10.35 -27.78
C ARG A 91 -27.97 -9.99 -29.25
N GLU A 92 -29.05 -9.31 -29.59
CA GLU A 92 -29.33 -8.82 -30.93
C GLU A 92 -28.30 -7.74 -31.35
N ILE A 93 -28.04 -6.77 -30.48
CA ILE A 93 -27.02 -5.72 -30.70
C ILE A 93 -25.62 -6.31 -30.85
N ALA A 94 -25.29 -7.34 -30.08
CA ALA A 94 -23.96 -7.94 -30.07
C ALA A 94 -23.66 -8.85 -31.27
N GLY A 95 -24.69 -9.31 -32.00
CA GLY A 95 -24.53 -10.07 -33.25
C GLY A 95 -23.78 -11.41 -33.13
N GLY A 96 -23.61 -11.95 -31.92
CA GLY A 96 -22.85 -13.18 -31.70
C GLY A 96 -22.71 -13.61 -30.25
N SER A 97 -22.15 -14.80 -30.04
CA SER A 97 -21.82 -15.31 -28.70
C SER A 97 -20.62 -14.56 -28.14
N PHE A 98 -20.77 -14.00 -26.94
CA PHE A 98 -19.64 -13.44 -26.22
C PHE A 98 -18.66 -14.55 -25.82
N PRO A 99 -17.34 -14.31 -25.91
CA PRO A 99 -16.36 -15.21 -25.32
C PRO A 99 -16.58 -15.30 -23.81
N SER A 100 -16.24 -16.45 -23.23
CA SER A 100 -16.31 -16.64 -21.78
C SER A 100 -15.28 -15.77 -21.06
N ALA A 101 -15.57 -15.37 -19.82
CA ALA A 101 -14.64 -14.62 -18.98
C ALA A 101 -13.29 -15.34 -18.80
N LYS A 102 -13.30 -16.68 -18.82
CA LYS A 102 -12.08 -17.49 -18.78
C LYS A 102 -11.22 -17.28 -20.03
N GLU A 103 -11.81 -17.38 -21.22
CA GLU A 103 -11.08 -17.15 -22.49
C GLU A 103 -10.54 -15.72 -22.59
N ILE A 104 -11.27 -14.75 -22.04
CA ILE A 104 -10.79 -13.36 -21.98
C ILE A 104 -9.62 -13.24 -21.00
N ALA A 105 -9.70 -13.86 -19.81
CA ALA A 105 -8.63 -13.86 -18.84
C ALA A 105 -7.35 -14.54 -19.38
N ASP A 106 -7.49 -15.67 -20.08
CA ASP A 106 -6.37 -16.37 -20.72
C ASP A 106 -5.71 -15.51 -21.81
N ARG A 107 -6.52 -14.76 -22.59
CA ARG A 107 -6.02 -13.79 -23.57
C ARG A 107 -5.33 -12.60 -22.92
N ALA A 108 -5.88 -12.07 -21.82
CA ALA A 108 -5.27 -10.98 -21.05
C ALA A 108 -3.90 -11.37 -20.49
N VAL A 109 -3.79 -12.60 -19.97
CA VAL A 109 -2.52 -13.19 -19.53
C VAL A 109 -1.55 -13.30 -20.70
N SER A 110 -1.98 -13.82 -21.85
CA SER A 110 -1.12 -13.96 -23.03
C SER A 110 -0.64 -12.60 -23.54
N HIS A 111 -1.51 -11.58 -23.56
CA HIS A 111 -1.17 -10.22 -23.96
C HIS A 111 -0.13 -9.59 -23.01
N ALA A 112 -0.32 -9.74 -21.70
CA ALA A 112 0.65 -9.30 -20.71
C ALA A 112 2.02 -10.00 -20.89
N GLN A 113 2.04 -11.31 -21.18
CA GLN A 113 3.29 -12.06 -21.45
C GLN A 113 4.01 -11.56 -22.69
N ALA A 114 3.27 -11.34 -23.79
CA ALA A 114 3.82 -10.80 -25.02
C ALA A 114 4.41 -9.40 -24.81
N SER A 115 3.90 -8.66 -23.83
CA SER A 115 4.42 -7.36 -23.39
C SER A 115 5.58 -7.46 -22.39
N GLY A 116 6.09 -8.67 -22.09
CA GLY A 116 7.17 -8.89 -21.11
C GLY A 116 6.75 -8.72 -19.64
N ARG A 117 5.45 -8.76 -19.33
CA ARG A 117 4.93 -8.67 -17.96
C ARG A 117 4.66 -10.05 -17.35
N ASP A 118 4.87 -10.13 -16.04
CA ASP A 118 4.58 -11.33 -15.23
C ASP A 118 3.14 -11.39 -14.70
N TYR A 119 2.34 -10.37 -14.97
CA TYR A 119 0.97 -10.26 -14.47
C TYR A 119 0.04 -9.53 -15.44
N ALA A 120 -1.25 -9.90 -15.41
CA ALA A 120 -2.32 -9.25 -16.15
C ALA A 120 -3.15 -8.30 -15.27
N THR A 121 -3.46 -7.13 -15.82
CA THR A 121 -4.13 -5.98 -15.20
C THR A 121 -5.58 -5.85 -15.68
N THR A 122 -6.31 -4.85 -15.18
CA THR A 122 -7.68 -4.57 -15.65
C THR A 122 -7.70 -4.12 -17.11
N THR A 123 -6.71 -3.34 -17.55
CA THR A 123 -6.57 -2.92 -18.95
C THR A 123 -6.26 -4.08 -19.88
N ASP A 124 -5.50 -5.09 -19.43
CA ASP A 124 -5.29 -6.32 -20.21
C ASP A 124 -6.59 -7.11 -20.37
N LEU A 125 -7.42 -7.17 -19.33
CA LEU A 125 -8.75 -7.77 -19.41
C LEU A 125 -9.65 -7.01 -20.39
N LEU A 126 -9.63 -5.68 -20.34
CA LEU A 126 -10.39 -4.85 -21.28
C LEU A 126 -9.89 -5.03 -22.73
N PHE A 127 -8.57 -5.01 -22.95
CA PHE A 127 -7.96 -5.23 -24.25
C PHE A 127 -8.36 -6.61 -24.81
N ALA A 128 -8.27 -7.65 -23.98
CA ALA A 128 -8.67 -9.00 -24.36
C ALA A 128 -10.18 -9.14 -24.61
N ALA A 129 -11.02 -8.40 -23.86
CA ALA A 129 -12.47 -8.40 -24.03
C ALA A 129 -12.89 -7.79 -25.38
N LEU A 130 -12.23 -6.72 -25.80
CA LEU A 130 -12.50 -6.04 -27.09
C LEU A 130 -12.14 -6.91 -28.30
N GLY A 131 -11.09 -7.73 -28.18
CA GLY A 131 -10.59 -8.59 -29.25
C GLY A 131 -10.04 -7.80 -30.46
N PRO A 132 -9.54 -8.50 -31.50
CA PRO A 132 -9.02 -7.87 -32.71
C PRO A 132 -10.13 -7.39 -33.67
N ASP A 133 -11.28 -8.07 -33.73
CA ASP A 133 -12.26 -7.95 -34.82
C ASP A 133 -13.58 -7.26 -34.42
N ASP A 134 -13.54 -6.23 -33.58
CA ASP A 134 -14.77 -5.49 -33.17
C ASP A 134 -15.92 -6.39 -32.68
N GLY A 135 -15.57 -7.37 -31.83
CA GLY A 135 -16.53 -8.37 -31.36
C GLY A 135 -17.68 -7.82 -30.48
N PRO A 136 -18.49 -8.72 -29.89
CA PRO A 136 -19.66 -8.38 -29.06
C PRO A 136 -19.44 -7.26 -28.02
N ALA A 137 -18.28 -7.23 -27.38
CA ALA A 137 -17.86 -6.18 -26.45
C ALA A 137 -17.78 -4.79 -27.10
N ALA A 138 -17.21 -4.71 -28.30
CA ALA A 138 -17.09 -3.47 -29.06
C ALA A 138 -18.45 -3.00 -29.59
N ALA A 139 -19.34 -3.91 -29.98
CA ALA A 139 -20.72 -3.58 -30.35
C ALA A 139 -21.49 -2.96 -29.18
N LEU A 140 -21.38 -3.53 -27.98
CA LEU A 140 -22.00 -2.99 -26.78
C LEU A 140 -21.49 -1.58 -26.43
N LEU A 141 -20.19 -1.36 -26.52
CA LEU A 141 -19.61 -0.04 -26.27
C LEU A 141 -20.11 1.00 -27.26
N ARG A 142 -20.22 0.65 -28.56
CA ARG A 142 -20.82 1.52 -29.57
C ARG A 142 -22.27 1.85 -29.25
N ALA A 143 -23.05 0.85 -28.83
CA ALA A 143 -24.43 1.04 -28.40
C ALA A 143 -24.54 1.98 -27.18
N ALA A 144 -23.55 1.97 -26.30
CA ALA A 144 -23.43 2.93 -25.19
C ALA A 144 -22.88 4.30 -25.60
N GLY A 145 -22.57 4.54 -26.88
CA GLY A 145 -22.00 5.77 -27.40
C GLY A 145 -20.51 5.95 -27.10
N VAL A 146 -19.78 4.84 -26.94
CA VAL A 146 -18.34 4.80 -26.67
C VAL A 146 -17.63 4.18 -27.86
N ASP A 147 -16.60 4.85 -28.38
CA ASP A 147 -15.83 4.35 -29.53
C ASP A 147 -14.77 3.30 -29.11
N PRO A 148 -14.93 2.02 -29.51
CA PRO A 148 -13.98 0.96 -29.15
C PRO A 148 -12.61 1.14 -29.81
N ALA A 149 -12.53 1.81 -30.97
CA ALA A 149 -11.26 2.08 -31.64
C ALA A 149 -10.44 3.07 -30.83
N ARG A 150 -11.08 4.14 -30.33
CA ARG A 150 -10.45 5.09 -29.40
C ARG A 150 -9.99 4.41 -28.12
N ILE A 151 -10.76 3.48 -27.55
CA ILE A 151 -10.34 2.71 -26.37
C ILE A 151 -9.10 1.87 -26.70
N ARG A 152 -9.07 1.12 -27.80
CA ARG A 152 -7.89 0.33 -28.19
C ARG A 152 -6.66 1.19 -28.45
N ALA A 153 -6.83 2.32 -29.12
CA ALA A 153 -5.76 3.30 -29.31
C ALA A 153 -5.24 3.77 -27.95
N ALA A 154 -6.13 4.16 -27.03
CA ALA A 154 -5.75 4.54 -25.67
C ALA A 154 -5.03 3.41 -24.93
N LEU A 155 -5.47 2.15 -25.04
CA LEU A 155 -4.82 0.99 -24.40
C LEU A 155 -3.44 0.67 -25.00
N THR A 156 -3.21 1.00 -26.27
CA THR A 156 -1.94 0.74 -26.98
C THR A 156 -0.96 1.91 -26.85
N GLU A 157 -1.47 3.14 -26.88
CA GLU A 157 -0.72 4.39 -26.79
C GLU A 157 -0.43 4.79 -25.35
N GLN A 158 -1.29 4.41 -24.39
CA GLN A 158 -0.94 4.44 -22.98
C GLN A 158 0.11 3.36 -22.72
N ASP A 159 1.33 3.71 -23.05
CA ASP A 159 2.53 3.13 -22.51
C ASP A 159 2.32 2.97 -20.99
N HIS A 160 2.77 1.86 -20.41
CA HIS A 160 2.42 1.34 -19.07
C HIS A 160 2.29 2.34 -17.90
N ALA A 161 2.81 3.56 -18.04
CA ALA A 161 2.65 4.68 -17.12
C ALA A 161 1.19 4.91 -16.69
N THR A 162 0.21 4.82 -17.60
CA THR A 162 -1.21 5.06 -17.22
C THR A 162 -1.82 3.86 -16.51
N CYS A 163 -1.42 2.63 -16.86
CA CYS A 163 -1.70 1.42 -16.06
C CYS A 163 -1.14 1.50 -14.63
N CYS A 164 -0.10 2.31 -14.42
CA CYS A 164 0.47 2.55 -13.09
C CYS A 164 -0.17 3.75 -12.37
N ALA A 165 -0.88 4.62 -13.09
CA ALA A 165 -1.74 5.64 -12.50
C ALA A 165 -2.99 5.04 -11.84
N GLU A 166 -3.40 3.83 -12.22
CA GLU A 166 -4.51 3.04 -11.65
C GLU A 166 -4.44 2.76 -10.14
N SER A 167 -3.26 2.93 -9.55
CA SER A 167 -3.05 2.68 -8.12
C SER A 167 -2.93 3.96 -7.28
N GLY A 168 -3.00 5.16 -7.89
CA GLY A 168 -2.60 6.43 -7.26
C GLY A 168 -1.08 6.59 -7.06
N ILE A 169 -0.37 5.47 -7.17
CA ILE A 169 1.05 5.31 -6.88
C ILE A 169 1.95 5.84 -8.01
N SER A 170 1.39 6.25 -9.15
CA SER A 170 2.14 6.93 -10.22
C SER A 170 2.92 8.14 -9.71
N LYS A 171 2.40 8.84 -8.70
CA LYS A 171 3.05 10.00 -8.09
C LYS A 171 4.31 9.65 -7.30
N ILE A 172 4.31 8.52 -6.58
CA ILE A 172 5.44 8.12 -5.74
C ILE A 172 6.44 7.19 -6.45
N ARG A 173 6.05 6.59 -7.58
CA ARG A 173 6.90 5.68 -8.36
C ARG A 173 8.20 6.35 -8.86
N PRO A 174 8.19 7.58 -9.43
CA PRO A 174 9.41 8.28 -9.81
C PRO A 174 10.35 8.50 -8.63
N ILE A 175 9.78 8.82 -7.46
CA ILE A 175 10.55 9.02 -6.23
C ILE A 175 11.27 7.72 -5.85
N LEU A 176 10.54 6.59 -5.80
CA LEU A 176 11.11 5.27 -5.50
C LEU A 176 12.18 4.84 -6.51
N ALA A 177 11.96 5.10 -7.81
CA ALA A 177 12.93 4.80 -8.85
C ALA A 177 14.23 5.58 -8.66
N GLY A 178 14.14 6.87 -8.29
CA GLY A 178 15.29 7.73 -8.02
C GLY A 178 16.11 7.33 -6.80
N MET A 179 15.50 6.65 -5.81
CA MET A 179 16.16 6.27 -4.56
C MET A 179 17.38 5.36 -4.75
N GLY A 180 17.39 4.54 -5.82
CA GLY A 180 18.48 3.63 -6.13
C GLY A 180 19.84 4.32 -6.29
N SER A 181 19.84 5.51 -6.89
CA SER A 181 21.05 6.31 -7.12
C SER A 181 21.78 6.70 -5.83
N HIS A 182 21.06 6.70 -4.70
CA HIS A 182 21.59 7.08 -3.39
C HIS A 182 22.04 5.90 -2.53
N ALA A 183 21.96 4.66 -3.04
CA ALA A 183 22.35 3.46 -2.31
C ALA A 183 23.73 3.58 -1.64
N ALA A 184 24.72 4.14 -2.35
CA ALA A 184 26.09 4.31 -1.85
C ALA A 184 26.19 5.14 -0.56
N ARG A 185 25.25 6.06 -0.32
CA ARG A 185 25.26 7.04 0.78
C ARG A 185 24.54 6.57 2.04
N MET A 186 23.92 5.39 2.01
CA MET A 186 23.15 4.84 3.13
C MET A 186 24.05 4.33 4.25
N PRO A 187 23.66 4.51 5.53
CA PRO A 187 24.44 4.05 6.67
C PRO A 187 24.67 2.54 6.65
N GLY A 188 25.87 2.11 7.05
CA GLY A 188 26.23 0.69 7.16
C GLY A 188 25.57 -0.01 8.35
N ARG A 189 25.65 -1.35 8.35
CA ARG A 189 24.98 -2.25 9.31
C ARG A 189 25.42 -2.06 10.78
N PHE A 190 26.62 -1.53 11.01
CA PHE A 190 27.19 -1.36 12.35
C PHE A 190 26.40 -0.40 13.25
N ARG A 191 25.68 0.57 12.68
CA ARG A 191 24.88 1.52 13.48
C ARG A 191 23.69 0.88 14.21
N ALA A 192 23.23 -0.29 13.77
CA ALA A 192 22.15 -1.01 14.44
C ALA A 192 22.57 -1.46 15.86
N ALA A 193 23.81 -1.95 16.02
CA ALA A 193 24.31 -2.43 17.31
C ALA A 193 24.45 -1.31 18.35
N ALA A 194 24.82 -0.10 17.91
CA ALA A 194 24.90 1.07 18.78
C ALA A 194 23.55 1.42 19.45
N GLY A 195 22.43 1.04 18.82
CA GLY A 195 21.09 1.20 19.39
C GLY A 195 20.79 0.33 20.62
N LEU A 196 21.65 -0.65 20.94
CA LEU A 196 21.55 -1.47 22.15
C LEU A 196 22.42 -0.96 23.30
N LEU A 197 23.41 -0.13 23.00
CA LEU A 197 24.35 0.37 24.00
C LEU A 197 23.67 0.95 25.24
N PRO A 198 22.61 1.78 25.14
CA PRO A 198 22.04 2.35 26.37
C PRO A 198 21.30 1.30 27.21
N VAL A 199 20.73 0.25 26.59
CA VAL A 199 20.10 -0.84 27.35
C VAL A 199 21.16 -1.71 28.03
N LEU A 200 22.28 -1.96 27.35
CA LEU A 200 23.42 -2.68 27.94
C LEU A 200 24.06 -1.89 29.08
N LEU A 201 24.19 -0.57 28.94
CA LEU A 201 24.67 0.31 30.00
C LEU A 201 23.73 0.29 31.21
N LEU A 202 22.41 0.37 30.98
CA LEU A 202 21.46 0.25 32.08
C LEU A 202 21.55 -1.11 32.76
N TYR A 203 21.68 -2.19 31.99
CA TYR A 203 21.86 -3.52 32.54
C TYR A 203 23.13 -3.60 33.41
N ALA A 204 24.25 -3.04 32.95
CA ALA A 204 25.47 -2.96 33.74
C ALA A 204 25.30 -2.13 35.03
N VAL A 205 24.55 -1.03 34.98
CA VAL A 205 24.21 -0.24 36.18
C VAL A 205 23.38 -1.05 37.15
N VAL A 206 22.37 -1.79 36.68
CA VAL A 206 21.57 -2.67 37.54
C VAL A 206 22.45 -3.73 38.18
N VAL A 207 23.28 -4.44 37.40
CA VAL A 207 24.24 -5.43 37.94
C VAL A 207 25.13 -4.84 39.03
N ALA A 208 25.70 -3.65 38.78
CA ALA A 208 26.57 -2.98 39.74
C ALA A 208 25.84 -2.58 41.03
N VAL A 209 24.59 -2.09 40.93
CA VAL A 209 23.79 -1.71 42.10
C VAL A 209 23.36 -2.92 42.93
N THR A 210 23.07 -4.05 42.26
CA THR A 210 22.63 -5.29 42.90
C THR A 210 23.77 -6.21 43.30
N TRP A 211 25.02 -5.77 43.15
CA TRP A 211 26.19 -6.61 43.34
C TRP A 211 26.22 -7.26 44.72
N ASP A 212 25.98 -6.47 45.76
CA ASP A 212 26.04 -6.94 47.15
C ASP A 212 24.80 -7.73 47.60
N SER A 213 23.65 -7.54 46.93
CA SER A 213 22.37 -8.14 47.34
C SER A 213 22.08 -9.48 46.67
N ALA A 214 22.37 -9.60 45.36
CA ALA A 214 22.03 -10.78 44.58
C ALA A 214 23.25 -11.50 43.98
N GLY A 215 24.41 -10.84 43.94
CA GLY A 215 25.57 -11.28 43.17
C GLY A 215 25.39 -11.06 41.66
N PRO A 216 26.47 -10.78 40.92
CA PRO A 216 26.41 -10.56 39.47
C PRO A 216 25.96 -11.81 38.72
N GLU A 217 26.29 -13.01 39.19
CA GLU A 217 25.96 -14.28 38.53
C GLU A 217 24.45 -14.50 38.44
N THR A 218 23.74 -14.26 39.56
CA THR A 218 22.29 -14.39 39.64
C THR A 218 21.60 -13.47 38.64
N VAL A 219 22.03 -12.21 38.59
CA VAL A 219 21.49 -11.19 37.69
C VAL A 219 21.74 -11.56 36.22
N LEU A 220 22.94 -12.06 35.91
CA LEU A 220 23.32 -12.51 34.57
C LEU A 220 22.51 -13.73 34.11
N VAL A 221 22.36 -14.74 34.97
CA VAL A 221 21.62 -15.96 34.66
C VAL A 221 20.14 -15.66 34.45
N ILE A 222 19.52 -14.90 35.36
CA ILE A 222 18.11 -14.49 35.25
C ILE A 222 17.91 -13.66 33.98
N GLY A 223 18.81 -12.71 33.74
CA GLY A 223 18.73 -11.86 32.57
C GLY A 223 18.82 -12.66 31.27
N ALA A 224 19.70 -13.67 31.21
CA ALA A 224 19.83 -14.57 30.07
C ALA A 224 18.58 -15.47 29.89
N LEU A 225 18.04 -16.03 30.97
CA LEU A 225 16.82 -16.85 30.93
C LEU A 225 15.62 -16.03 30.45
N ALA A 226 15.43 -14.83 30.99
CA ALA A 226 14.36 -13.91 30.58
C ALA A 226 14.46 -13.58 29.09
N TRP A 227 15.68 -13.37 28.59
CA TRP A 227 15.95 -13.15 27.17
C TRP A 227 15.60 -14.37 26.31
N LEU A 228 16.04 -15.57 26.71
CA LEU A 228 15.80 -16.82 25.99
C LEU A 228 14.31 -17.14 25.85
N VAL A 229 13.50 -16.80 26.87
CA VAL A 229 12.05 -17.00 26.86
C VAL A 229 11.35 -15.91 26.06
N MET A 230 11.63 -14.64 26.35
CA MET A 230 10.88 -13.52 25.78
C MET A 230 11.25 -13.20 24.34
N GLY A 231 12.51 -13.45 23.94
CA GLY A 231 12.97 -13.21 22.57
C GLY A 231 12.10 -13.91 21.53
N PRO A 232 11.92 -15.24 21.59
CA PRO A 232 11.02 -15.98 20.70
C PRO A 232 9.56 -15.50 20.74
N LEU A 233 9.02 -15.18 21.93
CA LEU A 233 7.64 -14.70 22.07
C LEU A 233 7.43 -13.35 21.37
N PHE A 234 8.34 -12.40 21.55
CA PHE A 234 8.30 -11.12 20.84
C PHE A 234 8.45 -11.29 19.33
N GLN A 235 9.30 -12.22 18.87
CA GLN A 235 9.43 -12.55 17.45
C GLN A 235 8.12 -13.10 16.87
N LEU A 236 7.44 -14.01 17.58
CA LEU A 236 6.14 -14.54 17.16
C LEU A 236 5.08 -13.44 17.11
N ARG A 237 5.01 -12.59 18.13
CA ARG A 237 4.07 -11.45 18.17
C ARG A 237 4.29 -10.50 17.00
N VAL A 238 5.54 -10.12 16.70
CA VAL A 238 5.82 -9.23 15.57
C VAL A 238 5.49 -9.88 14.23
N ARG A 239 5.73 -11.19 14.08
CA ARG A 239 5.29 -11.95 12.89
C ARG A 239 3.78 -11.92 12.72
N GLN A 240 3.03 -12.16 13.79
CA GLN A 240 1.57 -12.12 13.78
C GLN A 240 1.05 -10.72 13.44
N GLN A 241 1.58 -9.68 14.09
CA GLN A 241 1.21 -8.29 13.83
C GLN A 241 1.54 -7.86 12.40
N THR A 242 2.69 -8.30 11.86
CA THR A 242 3.09 -8.05 10.47
C THR A 242 2.09 -8.72 9.53
N ARG A 243 1.76 -10.00 9.75
CA ARG A 243 0.77 -10.73 8.93
C ARG A 243 -0.61 -10.07 8.98
N ALA A 244 -1.10 -9.70 10.16
CA ALA A 244 -2.38 -9.02 10.32
C ALA A 244 -2.40 -7.64 9.63
N SER A 245 -1.29 -6.90 9.71
CA SER A 245 -1.14 -5.61 9.01
C SER A 245 -1.14 -5.78 7.50
N LEU A 246 -0.48 -6.83 6.98
CA LEU A 246 -0.45 -7.12 5.54
C LEU A 246 -1.79 -7.66 5.02
N ALA A 247 -2.49 -8.48 5.81
CA ALA A 247 -3.80 -9.01 5.43
C ALA A 247 -4.85 -7.89 5.27
N SER A 248 -4.70 -6.78 6.01
CA SER A 248 -5.58 -5.61 5.91
C SER A 248 -5.12 -4.57 4.88
N THR A 249 -4.10 -4.88 4.07
CA THR A 249 -3.55 -3.98 3.07
C THR A 249 -3.51 -4.68 1.70
N PRO A 250 -4.61 -4.61 0.91
CA PRO A 250 -4.80 -5.46 -0.25
C PRO A 250 -3.98 -5.02 -1.47
N GLU A 251 -3.63 -3.74 -1.60
CA GLU A 251 -3.02 -3.24 -2.83
C GLU A 251 -1.49 -3.34 -2.78
N THR A 252 -0.91 -4.11 -3.71
CA THR A 252 0.55 -4.29 -3.81
C THR A 252 1.08 -3.54 -5.03
N LEU A 253 2.04 -2.66 -4.79
CA LEU A 253 2.82 -1.95 -5.80
C LEU A 253 3.99 -2.80 -6.28
N ILE A 254 4.24 -2.69 -7.57
CA ILE A 254 5.46 -3.16 -8.20
C ILE A 254 6.58 -2.16 -7.97
N VAL A 255 7.61 -2.63 -7.29
CA VAL A 255 8.76 -1.82 -6.95
C VAL A 255 9.61 -1.56 -8.20
N PRO A 256 9.94 -0.30 -8.53
CA PRO A 256 10.77 0.02 -9.68
C PRO A 256 12.13 -0.68 -9.61
N ALA A 257 12.63 -1.21 -10.74
CA ALA A 257 13.95 -1.83 -10.81
C ALA A 257 15.08 -0.90 -10.34
N GLY A 258 14.89 0.42 -10.50
CA GLY A 258 15.83 1.46 -10.06
C GLY A 258 16.21 1.35 -8.58
N ILE A 259 15.31 0.94 -7.67
CA ILE A 259 15.61 0.87 -6.24
C ILE A 259 16.51 -0.34 -5.86
N ARG A 260 16.73 -1.29 -6.79
CA ARG A 260 17.42 -2.55 -6.51
C ARG A 260 18.79 -2.39 -5.82
N PRO A 261 19.68 -1.49 -6.25
CA PRO A 261 20.98 -1.30 -5.60
C PRO A 261 20.87 -0.90 -4.12
N LEU A 262 19.83 -0.12 -3.79
CA LEU A 262 19.52 0.26 -2.42
C LEU A 262 19.11 -0.98 -1.62
N LEU A 263 18.17 -1.77 -2.13
CA LEU A 263 17.69 -2.98 -1.46
C LEU A 263 18.79 -4.01 -1.20
N ASP A 264 19.68 -4.23 -2.17
CA ASP A 264 20.79 -5.16 -2.03
C ASP A 264 21.74 -4.72 -0.90
N ARG A 265 22.04 -3.41 -0.80
CA ARG A 265 22.82 -2.86 0.32
C ARG A 265 22.13 -3.09 1.67
N LEU A 266 20.80 -2.93 1.72
CA LEU A 266 20.00 -3.17 2.94
C LEU A 266 19.82 -4.67 3.26
N GLY A 267 20.24 -5.56 2.36
CA GLY A 267 20.02 -7.00 2.45
C GLY A 267 18.54 -7.36 2.37
N VAL A 268 17.77 -6.60 1.59
CA VAL A 268 16.36 -6.83 1.28
C VAL A 268 16.30 -7.42 -0.12
N ARG A 269 15.75 -8.63 -0.26
CA ARG A 269 15.58 -9.32 -1.54
C ARG A 269 14.30 -8.89 -2.22
N ASP A 270 13.22 -8.80 -1.46
CA ASP A 270 11.89 -8.43 -1.97
C ASP A 270 11.40 -7.24 -1.17
N LEU A 271 11.12 -6.13 -1.85
CA LEU A 271 10.38 -5.01 -1.31
C LEU A 271 9.01 -5.01 -1.97
N GLU A 272 7.96 -4.89 -1.18
CA GLU A 272 6.60 -4.59 -1.65
C GLU A 272 6.22 -3.22 -1.10
N VAL A 273 5.74 -2.31 -1.93
CA VAL A 273 5.06 -1.11 -1.40
C VAL A 273 3.57 -1.41 -1.43
N ARG A 274 2.83 -1.06 -0.39
CA ARG A 274 1.41 -1.34 -0.30
C ARG A 274 0.65 -0.08 0.06
N ARG A 275 -0.51 0.11 -0.56
CA ARG A 275 -1.37 1.25 -0.27
C ARG A 275 -2.42 0.84 0.77
N ARG A 276 -2.59 1.68 1.79
CA ARG A 276 -3.65 1.48 2.79
C ARG A 276 -4.58 2.69 2.84
N PRO A 277 -5.62 2.73 2.00
CA PRO A 277 -6.60 3.82 2.06
C PRO A 277 -7.25 3.86 3.45
N GLY A 278 -7.44 5.07 4.00
CA GLY A 278 -8.08 5.27 5.30
C GLY A 278 -7.19 5.08 6.54
N VAL A 279 -5.88 4.84 6.39
CA VAL A 279 -4.94 4.85 7.53
C VAL A 279 -4.03 6.05 7.44
N ALA A 280 -3.97 6.83 8.52
CA ALA A 280 -3.18 8.06 8.60
C ALA A 280 -1.66 7.85 8.81
N ALA A 281 -1.21 6.60 8.92
CA ALA A 281 0.16 6.28 9.29
C ALA A 281 0.82 5.33 8.29
N ASP A 282 1.86 5.84 7.64
CA ASP A 282 2.84 5.07 6.91
C ASP A 282 3.64 4.18 7.88
N ARG A 283 4.17 3.07 7.37
CA ARG A 283 5.00 2.17 8.17
C ARG A 283 5.87 1.30 7.30
N CYS A 284 7.03 0.98 7.84
CA CYS A 284 7.88 -0.05 7.30
C CYS A 284 7.79 -1.35 8.11
N LEU A 285 7.68 -2.47 7.41
CA LEU A 285 7.71 -3.82 7.97
C LEU A 285 8.84 -4.62 7.33
N ARG A 286 9.45 -5.56 8.08
CA ARG A 286 10.52 -6.43 7.58
C ARG A 286 10.45 -7.78 8.26
N LEU A 287 10.50 -8.83 7.45
CA LEU A 287 10.61 -10.21 7.90
C LEU A 287 11.71 -10.92 7.11
N GLY A 288 12.87 -11.08 7.74
CA GLY A 288 14.05 -11.66 7.10
C GLY A 288 14.55 -10.79 5.94
N ARG A 289 14.52 -11.36 4.72
CA ARG A 289 14.93 -10.70 3.47
C ARG A 289 13.76 -10.02 2.74
N ARG A 290 12.54 -10.08 3.28
CA ARG A 290 11.38 -9.38 2.71
C ARG A 290 11.07 -8.13 3.52
N ALA A 291 10.69 -7.05 2.84
CA ALA A 291 10.26 -5.81 3.44
C ALA A 291 8.97 -5.31 2.77
N TRP A 292 8.19 -4.56 3.54
CA TRP A 292 6.98 -3.91 3.08
C TRP A 292 7.01 -2.45 3.48
N LEU A 293 6.69 -1.54 2.56
CA LEU A 293 6.39 -0.15 2.86
C LEU A 293 4.90 0.03 2.70
N VAL A 294 4.19 0.26 3.79
CA VAL A 294 2.77 0.58 3.74
C VAL A 294 2.64 2.09 3.74
N ILE A 295 2.04 2.62 2.68
CA ILE A 295 1.88 4.05 2.43
C ILE A 295 0.40 4.43 2.59
N SER A 296 0.17 5.51 3.31
CA SER A 296 -1.15 6.11 3.50
C SER A 296 -1.63 6.79 2.21
N GLY A 297 -2.96 6.90 2.03
CA GLY A 297 -3.51 7.71 0.93
C GLY A 297 -3.05 9.17 1.01
N ASN A 298 -2.87 9.70 2.22
CA ASN A 298 -2.37 11.04 2.44
C ASN A 298 -0.96 11.26 1.85
N THR A 299 -0.03 10.34 2.10
CA THR A 299 1.33 10.43 1.50
C THR A 299 1.31 10.37 -0.02
N GLU A 300 0.36 9.63 -0.60
CA GLU A 300 0.19 9.54 -2.04
C GLU A 300 -0.42 10.81 -2.65
N ASP A 301 -1.36 11.43 -1.95
CA ASP A 301 -2.02 12.66 -2.38
C ASP A 301 -1.05 13.86 -2.40
N HIS A 302 0.05 13.78 -1.66
CA HIS A 302 1.02 14.83 -1.45
C HIS A 302 2.44 14.49 -1.97
N PRO A 303 2.65 14.43 -3.30
CA PRO A 303 3.95 14.09 -3.90
C PRO A 303 5.09 15.02 -3.48
N GLU A 304 4.79 16.27 -3.14
CA GLU A 304 5.77 17.29 -2.74
C GLU A 304 6.54 16.94 -1.47
N TRP A 305 5.94 16.16 -0.56
CA TRP A 305 6.61 15.67 0.65
C TRP A 305 6.62 14.15 0.79
N ALA A 306 6.00 13.40 -0.13
CA ALA A 306 6.05 11.95 -0.16
C ALA A 306 7.48 11.39 -0.14
N GLY A 307 8.43 12.09 -0.77
CA GLY A 307 9.85 11.73 -0.73
C GLY A 307 10.43 11.70 0.67
N PHE A 308 10.04 12.64 1.55
CA PHE A 308 10.46 12.63 2.95
C PHE A 308 9.95 11.38 3.67
N VAL A 309 8.66 11.06 3.54
CA VAL A 309 8.05 9.89 4.18
C VAL A 309 8.69 8.58 3.69
N LEU A 310 8.85 8.42 2.37
CA LEU A 310 9.47 7.22 1.82
C LEU A 310 10.91 7.05 2.31
N TRP A 311 11.71 8.12 2.33
CA TRP A 311 13.07 8.04 2.85
C TRP A 311 13.11 7.79 4.35
N HIS A 312 12.15 8.32 5.11
CA HIS A 312 11.99 8.05 6.54
C HIS A 312 11.74 6.55 6.79
N GLU A 313 10.83 5.95 6.04
CA GLU A 313 10.52 4.51 6.15
C GLU A 313 11.69 3.62 5.68
N ILE A 314 12.38 4.01 4.61
CA ILE A 314 13.63 3.36 4.18
C ILE A 314 14.73 3.49 5.25
N ALA A 315 14.78 4.59 5.99
CA ALA A 315 15.74 4.77 7.08
C ALA A 315 15.53 3.73 8.19
N HIS A 316 14.28 3.40 8.53
CA HIS A 316 13.97 2.32 9.48
C HIS A 316 14.50 0.96 8.97
N LEU A 317 14.38 0.66 7.67
CA LEU A 317 14.95 -0.56 7.09
C LEU A 317 16.47 -0.59 7.20
N ALA A 318 17.11 0.54 6.88
CA ALA A 318 18.56 0.65 6.88
C ALA A 318 19.16 0.48 8.27
N ARG A 319 18.49 1.04 9.27
CA ARG A 319 18.89 0.96 10.67
C ARG A 319 18.44 -0.31 11.38
N ARG A 320 17.62 -1.13 10.71
CA ARG A 320 17.02 -2.36 11.25
C ARG A 320 16.21 -2.09 12.50
N ASP A 321 15.48 -0.98 12.53
CA ASP A 321 14.72 -0.56 13.71
C ASP A 321 13.68 -1.59 14.13
N ILE A 322 13.15 -2.37 13.18
CA ILE A 322 12.22 -3.49 13.43
C ILE A 322 12.88 -4.63 14.19
N LEU A 323 14.14 -4.96 13.87
CA LEU A 323 14.89 -5.95 14.64
C LEU A 323 15.18 -5.39 16.04
N MET A 324 15.53 -4.10 16.13
CA MET A 324 15.79 -3.46 17.42
C MET A 324 14.52 -3.34 18.28
N SER A 325 13.35 -3.13 17.69
CA SER A 325 12.09 -3.07 18.40
C SER A 325 11.65 -4.44 18.93
N GLN A 326 12.21 -5.54 18.42
CA GLN A 326 12.07 -6.89 18.98
C GLN A 326 13.07 -7.15 20.11
N ILE A 327 14.31 -6.72 19.92
CA ILE A 327 15.42 -6.97 20.85
C ILE A 327 15.28 -6.11 22.11
N ARG A 328 14.92 -4.84 21.99
CA ARG A 328 14.83 -3.91 23.12
C ARG A 328 13.84 -4.38 24.20
N PRO A 329 12.56 -4.74 23.91
CA PRO A 329 11.62 -5.18 24.94
C PRO A 329 12.10 -6.42 25.70
N ALA A 330 12.76 -7.37 25.02
CA ALA A 330 13.33 -8.54 25.67
C ALA A 330 14.48 -8.15 26.62
N ALA A 331 15.35 -7.21 26.22
CA ALA A 331 16.46 -6.75 27.05
C ALA A 331 15.92 -5.95 28.25
N TRP A 332 14.92 -5.11 28.01
CA TRP A 332 14.23 -4.36 29.05
C TRP A 332 13.57 -5.28 30.08
N PHE A 333 12.85 -6.29 29.62
CA PHE A 333 12.23 -7.27 30.50
C PHE A 333 13.28 -8.05 31.30
N SER A 334 14.40 -8.39 30.68
CA SER A 334 15.56 -9.01 31.34
C SER A 334 16.13 -8.13 32.46
N VAL A 335 16.37 -6.84 32.19
CA VAL A 335 16.81 -5.85 33.21
C VAL A 335 15.78 -5.74 34.34
N TYR A 336 14.48 -5.75 34.00
CA TYR A 336 13.39 -5.66 34.97
C TYR A 336 13.32 -6.88 35.89
N CYS A 337 13.39 -8.09 35.34
CA CYS A 337 13.41 -9.33 36.14
C CYS A 337 14.63 -9.38 37.07
N ALA A 338 15.79 -8.97 36.58
CA ALA A 338 17.01 -8.84 37.38
C ALA A 338 16.81 -7.89 38.58
N ALA A 339 16.29 -6.69 38.33
CA ALA A 339 16.02 -5.73 39.40
C ALA A 339 14.99 -6.27 40.40
N LEU A 340 13.92 -6.91 39.92
CA LEU A 340 12.86 -7.46 40.77
C LEU A 340 13.38 -8.57 41.70
N ILE A 341 14.17 -9.50 41.17
CA ILE A 341 14.68 -10.64 41.95
C ILE A 341 15.77 -10.21 42.93
N SER A 342 16.50 -9.13 42.66
CA SER A 342 17.48 -8.59 43.60
C SER A 342 16.87 -8.06 44.90
N VAL A 343 15.56 -7.76 44.89
CA VAL A 343 14.84 -7.09 46.00
C VAL A 343 15.50 -5.77 46.42
N ASP A 344 16.36 -5.18 45.57
CA ASP A 344 17.01 -3.90 45.83
C ASP A 344 16.12 -2.76 45.31
N PHE A 345 15.63 -1.93 46.23
CA PHE A 345 14.76 -0.80 45.89
C PHE A 345 15.44 0.22 44.96
N ARG A 346 16.77 0.37 45.04
CA ARG A 346 17.53 1.26 44.16
C ARG A 346 17.49 0.74 42.72
N ALA A 347 17.71 -0.56 42.53
CA ALA A 347 17.62 -1.20 41.23
C ALA A 347 16.20 -1.10 40.65
N LEU A 348 15.18 -1.34 41.47
CA LEU A 348 13.78 -1.17 41.08
C LEU A 348 13.47 0.28 40.67
N ALA A 349 13.89 1.27 41.45
CA ALA A 349 13.67 2.69 41.13
C ALA A 349 14.35 3.08 39.80
N ILE A 350 15.59 2.61 39.58
CA ILE A 350 16.33 2.83 38.34
C ILE A 350 15.56 2.27 37.14
N VAL A 351 15.02 1.06 37.23
CA VAL A 351 14.31 0.44 36.11
C VAL A 351 12.91 1.04 35.92
N VAL A 352 12.16 1.29 36.98
CA VAL A 352 10.77 1.80 36.90
C VAL A 352 10.73 3.25 36.41
N VAL A 353 11.69 4.09 36.81
CA VAL A 353 11.73 5.50 36.42
C VAL A 353 12.68 5.73 35.25
N GLY A 354 13.93 5.30 35.39
CA GLY A 354 14.95 5.46 34.35
C GLY A 354 14.62 4.66 33.10
N GLY A 355 13.90 3.54 33.25
CA GLY A 355 13.56 2.67 32.14
C GLY A 355 12.67 3.31 31.08
N PRO A 356 11.45 3.75 31.45
CA PRO A 356 10.55 4.46 30.54
C PRO A 356 11.18 5.69 29.91
N LEU A 357 11.92 6.49 30.69
CA LEU A 357 12.63 7.67 30.17
C LEU A 357 13.64 7.29 29.08
N LEU A 358 14.44 6.23 29.32
CA LEU A 358 15.40 5.74 28.35
C LEU A 358 14.72 5.19 27.10
N ILE A 359 13.59 4.50 27.24
CA ILE A 359 12.78 4.00 26.10
C ILE A 359 12.30 5.17 25.23
N VAL A 360 11.73 6.22 25.86
CA VAL A 360 11.25 7.41 25.16
C VAL A 360 12.41 8.10 24.44
N ALA A 361 13.51 8.36 25.15
CA ALA A 361 14.70 8.98 24.57
C ALA A 361 15.27 8.18 23.40
N GLN A 362 15.33 6.85 23.50
CA GLN A 362 15.78 5.97 22.42
C GLN A 362 14.85 5.99 21.21
N ARG A 363 13.53 6.00 21.43
CA ARG A 363 12.55 6.10 20.35
C ARG A 363 12.69 7.44 19.64
N TRP A 364 12.71 8.54 20.39
CA TRP A 364 12.91 9.88 19.84
C TRP A 364 14.20 10.00 19.05
N TRP A 365 15.32 9.54 19.62
CA TRP A 365 16.60 9.52 18.91
C TRP A 365 16.51 8.72 17.60
N SER A 366 15.76 7.60 17.61
CA SER A 366 15.53 6.81 16.41
C SER A 366 14.74 7.60 15.36
N GLU A 367 13.61 8.17 15.72
CA GLU A 367 12.78 8.94 14.79
C GLU A 367 13.57 10.13 14.20
N LEU A 368 14.29 10.89 15.04
CA LEU A 368 15.09 12.03 14.60
C LEU A 368 16.28 11.63 13.73
N ALA A 369 16.89 10.46 13.97
CA ALA A 369 17.93 9.95 13.10
C ALA A 369 17.37 9.48 11.74
N CYS A 370 16.14 8.98 11.70
CA CYS A 370 15.43 8.69 10.45
C CYS A 370 15.08 10.00 9.71
N ASP A 371 14.59 11.02 10.41
CA ASP A 371 14.31 12.35 9.84
C ASP A 371 15.55 12.98 9.24
N ARG A 372 16.69 12.92 9.94
CA ARG A 372 17.96 13.43 9.42
C ARG A 372 18.36 12.75 8.11
N LEU A 373 18.12 11.45 8.00
CA LEU A 373 18.37 10.73 6.76
C LEU A 373 17.38 11.16 5.67
N ALA A 374 16.10 11.27 6.01
CA ALA A 374 15.06 11.67 5.08
C ALA A 374 15.28 13.09 4.54
N VAL A 375 15.55 14.07 5.41
CA VAL A 375 15.89 15.46 5.04
C VAL A 375 17.12 15.51 4.14
N ARG A 376 18.13 14.66 4.38
CA ARG A 376 19.34 14.62 3.54
C ARG A 376 19.03 14.27 2.08
N PHE A 377 17.99 13.49 1.82
CA PHE A 377 17.65 13.03 0.47
C PHE A 377 16.43 13.73 -0.14
N ALA A 378 15.44 14.10 0.68
CA ALA A 378 14.21 14.77 0.24
C ALA A 378 14.24 16.30 0.42
N GLY A 379 15.22 16.83 1.17
CA GLY A 379 15.30 18.25 1.49
C GLY A 379 14.46 18.68 2.69
N THR A 380 14.75 19.89 3.20
CA THR A 380 14.04 20.49 4.34
C THR A 380 12.63 20.94 3.98
N ALA A 381 12.39 21.35 2.73
CA ALA A 381 11.07 21.75 2.24
C ALA A 381 10.05 20.60 2.36
N ALA A 382 10.43 19.38 1.96
CA ALA A 382 9.60 18.19 2.10
C ALA A 382 9.27 17.88 3.58
N LEU A 383 10.25 18.00 4.49
CA LEU A 383 9.99 17.88 5.94
C LEU A 383 8.95 18.91 6.41
N HIS A 384 9.09 20.17 6.00
CA HIS A 384 8.16 21.22 6.42
C HIS A 384 6.75 21.02 5.88
N GLY A 385 6.61 20.59 4.62
CA GLY A 385 5.32 20.21 4.03
C GLY A 385 4.65 19.10 4.83
N TRP A 386 5.38 18.02 5.09
CA TRP A 386 4.89 16.90 5.92
C TRP A 386 4.52 17.34 7.35
N VAL A 387 5.33 18.18 8.01
CA VAL A 387 5.01 18.68 9.36
C VAL A 387 3.76 19.55 9.38
N ALA A 388 3.54 20.38 8.35
CA ALA A 388 2.35 21.22 8.25
C ALA A 388 1.08 20.35 8.16
N ASP A 389 1.14 19.31 7.33
CA ASP A 389 0.06 18.36 7.16
C ASP A 389 -0.21 17.55 8.45
N GLN A 390 0.83 17.03 9.10
CA GLN A 390 0.69 16.34 10.39
C GLN A 390 0.05 17.22 11.48
N ARG A 391 0.29 18.53 11.47
CA ARG A 391 -0.38 19.47 12.39
C ARG A 391 -1.87 19.63 12.09
N GLU A 392 -2.29 19.54 10.83
CA GLU A 392 -3.71 19.52 10.46
C GLU A 392 -4.35 18.21 10.94
N ILE A 393 -3.72 17.06 10.66
CA ILE A 393 -4.20 15.75 11.13
C ILE A 393 -4.36 15.73 12.66
N GLN A 394 -3.35 16.19 13.40
CA GLN A 394 -3.41 16.30 14.86
C GLN A 394 -4.53 17.24 15.33
N ARG A 395 -4.80 18.34 14.61
CA ARG A 395 -5.90 19.26 14.93
C ARG A 395 -7.26 18.57 14.73
N ILE A 396 -7.44 17.83 13.66
CA ILE A 396 -8.67 17.06 13.39
C ILE A 396 -8.86 15.97 14.45
N ALA A 397 -7.82 15.19 14.75
CA ALA A 397 -7.87 14.13 15.76
C ALA A 397 -8.23 14.67 17.16
N ARG A 398 -7.66 15.81 17.55
CA ARG A 398 -8.00 16.51 18.80
C ARG A 398 -9.46 16.95 18.86
N ARG A 399 -10.02 17.47 17.75
CA ARG A 399 -11.44 17.85 17.67
C ARG A 399 -12.36 16.64 17.81
N GLN A 400 -11.94 15.47 17.33
CA GLN A 400 -12.71 14.22 17.42
C GLN A 400 -12.58 13.52 18.79
N GLY A 401 -11.84 14.08 19.76
CA GLY A 401 -11.64 13.47 21.07
C GLY A 401 -10.81 12.17 21.04
N VAL A 402 -10.19 11.85 19.90
CA VAL A 402 -9.31 10.68 19.77
C VAL A 402 -8.03 10.98 20.55
N GLN A 403 -7.87 10.33 21.70
CA GLN A 403 -6.75 10.59 22.60
C GLN A 403 -5.41 10.21 21.98
N GLU A 404 -4.68 11.21 21.48
CA GLU A 404 -3.23 11.14 21.19
C GLU A 404 -2.35 11.18 22.46
N ARG A 405 -2.91 10.93 23.66
CA ARG A 405 -2.20 11.16 24.94
C ARG A 405 -0.87 10.41 25.09
N TRP A 406 -0.62 9.42 24.25
CA TRP A 406 0.58 8.57 24.29
C TRP A 406 1.51 8.75 23.09
N SER A 407 1.18 9.60 22.10
CA SER A 407 2.01 9.78 20.90
C SER A 407 3.39 10.34 21.21
N TRP A 408 3.50 11.20 22.22
CA TRP A 408 4.78 11.75 22.68
C TRP A 408 5.72 10.69 23.27
N LEU A 409 5.21 9.53 23.69
CA LEU A 409 6.04 8.42 24.19
C LEU A 409 6.64 7.57 23.06
N THR A 410 6.13 7.71 21.84
CA THR A 410 6.61 6.97 20.67
C THR A 410 7.31 7.87 19.67
N HIS A 411 6.86 9.12 19.53
CA HIS A 411 7.38 10.08 18.56
C HIS A 411 7.82 11.38 19.23
N PRO A 412 8.92 11.99 18.76
CA PRO A 412 9.34 13.31 19.22
C PRO A 412 8.31 14.38 18.81
N PRO A 413 8.17 15.47 19.59
CA PRO A 413 7.32 16.59 19.21
C PRO A 413 7.70 17.15 17.84
N LEU A 414 6.71 17.53 17.02
CA LEU A 414 6.94 18.05 15.67
C LEU A 414 7.89 19.28 15.66
N ALA A 415 7.81 20.12 16.70
CA ALA A 415 8.73 21.26 16.86
C ALA A 415 10.20 20.82 16.98
N LEU A 416 10.47 19.72 17.70
CA LEU A 416 11.81 19.15 17.84
C LEU A 416 12.29 18.55 16.51
N ARG A 417 11.41 17.88 15.75
CA ARG A 417 11.73 17.36 14.41
C ARG A 417 12.16 18.49 13.46
N THR A 418 11.48 19.65 13.49
CA THR A 418 11.87 20.81 12.68
C THR A 418 13.14 21.52 13.16
N ALA A 419 13.35 21.63 14.48
CA ALA A 419 14.46 22.40 15.04
C ALA A 419 15.84 21.81 14.74
N LEU A 420 15.93 20.49 14.55
CA LEU A 420 17.21 19.81 14.28
C LEU A 420 17.67 19.90 12.81
N HIS A 421 16.87 20.54 11.96
CA HIS A 421 17.14 20.70 10.54
C HIS A 421 17.05 22.18 10.15
N PRO A 422 17.94 23.03 10.70
CA PRO A 422 18.03 24.42 10.27
C PRO A 422 18.34 24.45 8.77
N HIS A 423 17.82 25.47 8.07
CA HIS A 423 17.85 25.61 6.62
C HIS A 423 19.20 25.18 6.01
N SER A 424 19.31 23.91 5.64
CA SER A 424 20.32 23.51 4.69
C SER A 424 19.96 24.22 3.39
N PRO A 425 20.90 24.92 2.74
CA PRO A 425 20.66 25.41 1.38
C PRO A 425 20.11 24.23 0.58
N ALA A 426 19.03 24.48 -0.17
CA ALA A 426 18.32 23.44 -0.91
C ALA A 426 19.37 22.55 -1.57
N ALA A 427 19.37 21.26 -1.22
CA ALA A 427 20.19 20.31 -1.96
C ALA A 427 19.82 20.52 -3.43
N ASP A 428 20.83 20.71 -4.30
CA ASP A 428 20.61 20.93 -5.73
C ASP A 428 19.48 20.00 -6.16
N PRO A 429 18.36 20.56 -6.66
CA PRO A 429 17.21 19.74 -6.99
C PRO A 429 17.73 18.61 -7.84
N VAL A 430 17.55 17.37 -7.36
CA VAL A 430 17.91 16.16 -8.12
C VAL A 430 17.33 16.43 -9.49
N ALA A 431 18.21 16.67 -10.47
CA ALA A 431 17.79 17.18 -11.78
C ALA A 431 16.60 16.33 -12.20
N SER A 432 15.43 16.96 -12.33
CA SER A 432 14.23 16.25 -12.75
C SER A 432 14.64 15.40 -13.94
N PRO A 433 14.44 14.07 -13.90
CA PRO A 433 14.79 13.24 -15.03
C PRO A 433 14.08 13.84 -16.25
N ALA A 434 14.89 14.33 -17.19
CA ALA A 434 14.43 14.95 -18.43
C ALA A 434 13.78 13.92 -19.35
#